data_AF-A0AAU2P3D1-F1
#
_entry.id   AF-A0AAU2P3D1-F1
#
_cell.length_a   1.000
_cell.length_b   1.000
_cell.length_c   1.000
_cell.angle_alpha   90.00
_cell.angle_beta   90.00
_cell.angle_gamma   90.00
#
_symmetry.space_group_name_H-M   'P 1'
#
loop_
_entity.id
_entity.type
_entity.pdbx_description
1 polymer ?
#
loop_
_entity_poly.entity_id
_entity_poly.type
_entity_poly.pdbx_seq_one_letter_code
_entity_poly.pdbx_strand_id
1 'polypeptide(L)'
;MCNPRRVRVRATRELAHAWEQEIRRRVTRTGETHGEARIREPLGDTVGLPALTALPAVLARTQGWEQGEDGLFRHVLHGGSIVYDPATRELEISARVAATVTASGEAATVVQAEVNDTVEAEGVGTYYDDNWGGLTEEDATQEAHQDLERALAAARQDRLDEERRLAEERESGALDEQAGARADRAYSAAAEARAGELRAAAEELLLAVGVEGRNLLHRALAEAYRDALLAYARLRGAERLNVSETDGVLEIEFDLRL
;
A
#
# COMPACT_ATOMS: atom_id res chain seq x y z
N MET A 1 23.03 68.51 -16.66
CA MET A 1 22.98 67.16 -16.05
C MET A 1 24.33 66.52 -16.31
N CYS A 2 25.12 66.33 -15.27
CA CYS A 2 26.38 65.59 -15.37
C CYS A 2 26.10 64.09 -15.43
N ASN A 3 26.80 63.36 -16.29
CA ASN A 3 26.70 61.90 -16.33
C ASN A 3 27.50 61.30 -15.18
N PRO A 4 26.97 60.28 -14.48
CA PRO A 4 27.70 59.59 -13.42
C PRO A 4 28.92 58.87 -14.01
N ARG A 5 30.07 59.02 -13.34
CA ARG A 5 31.32 58.28 -13.61
C ARG A 5 31.42 57.10 -12.66
N ARG A 6 32.16 56.07 -13.07
CA ARG A 6 32.29 54.82 -12.31
C ARG A 6 33.75 54.51 -12.02
N VAL A 7 34.03 54.10 -10.80
CA VAL A 7 35.27 53.46 -10.39
C VAL A 7 35.03 51.96 -10.33
N ARG A 8 35.92 51.18 -10.93
CA ARG A 8 35.88 49.71 -10.91
C ARG A 8 37.15 49.18 -10.28
N VAL A 9 37.01 48.29 -9.30
CA VAL A 9 38.13 47.58 -8.70
C VAL A 9 37.90 46.09 -8.87
N ARG A 10 38.90 45.38 -9.39
CA ARG A 10 38.88 43.93 -9.57
C ARG A 10 39.94 43.29 -8.70
N ALA A 11 39.59 42.19 -8.05
CA ALA A 11 40.54 41.40 -7.28
C ALA A 11 40.29 39.91 -7.42
N THR A 12 41.35 39.17 -7.13
CA THR A 12 41.43 37.72 -7.23
C THR A 12 41.97 37.18 -5.91
N ARG A 13 41.35 36.13 -5.35
CA ARG A 13 41.74 35.53 -4.06
C ARG A 13 41.75 34.00 -4.18
N GLU A 14 42.79 33.39 -3.63
CA GLU A 14 42.88 31.93 -3.50
C GLU A 14 41.86 31.42 -2.47
N LEU A 15 41.16 30.35 -2.82
CA LEU A 15 40.21 29.63 -1.97
C LEU A 15 40.76 28.23 -1.73
N ALA A 16 41.19 27.97 -0.49
CA ALA A 16 41.55 26.65 0.00
C ALA A 16 40.64 26.30 1.19
N HIS A 17 39.80 25.27 1.05
CA HIS A 17 38.87 24.85 2.09
C HIS A 17 38.58 23.35 2.02
N ALA A 18 38.62 22.66 3.17
CA ALA A 18 38.22 21.27 3.30
C ALA A 18 37.06 21.15 4.28
N TRP A 19 36.11 20.26 3.98
CA TRP A 19 34.95 20.00 4.82
C TRP A 19 34.54 18.53 4.81
N GLU A 20 33.78 18.15 5.85
CA GLU A 20 33.22 16.82 6.04
C GLU A 20 31.75 16.96 6.46
N GLN A 21 30.86 16.19 5.85
CA GLN A 21 29.43 16.18 6.17
C GLN A 21 28.85 14.77 6.07
N GLU A 22 28.08 14.36 7.07
CA GLU A 22 27.26 13.16 6.97
C GLU A 22 25.96 13.46 6.23
N ILE A 23 25.66 12.66 5.22
CA ILE A 23 24.37 12.69 4.53
C ILE A 23 23.60 11.41 4.82
N ARG A 24 22.29 11.55 5.06
CA ARG A 24 21.39 10.44 5.37
C ARG A 24 20.22 10.41 4.40
N ARG A 25 19.83 9.20 3.99
CA ARG A 25 18.64 8.93 3.18
C ARG A 25 17.78 7.92 3.88
N ARG A 26 16.47 8.19 3.93
CA ARG A 26 15.46 7.30 4.47
C ARG A 26 14.40 7.03 3.42
N VAL A 27 14.13 5.76 3.19
CA VAL A 27 13.08 5.29 2.29
C VAL A 27 12.07 4.50 3.11
N THR A 28 10.79 4.76 2.89
CA THR A 28 9.68 4.05 3.54
C THR A 28 8.93 3.21 2.52
N ARG A 29 8.57 1.98 2.90
CA ARG A 29 7.69 1.08 2.15
C ARG A 29 6.44 0.81 2.96
N THR A 30 5.31 0.85 2.28
CA THR A 30 4.00 0.54 2.84
C THR A 30 3.28 -0.39 1.89
N GLY A 31 2.63 -1.41 2.44
CA GLY A 31 1.82 -2.35 1.67
C GLY A 31 0.87 -3.14 2.55
N GLU A 32 0.01 -3.94 1.93
CA GLU A 32 -0.94 -4.79 2.62
C GLU A 32 -0.44 -6.23 2.70
N THR A 33 -0.58 -6.84 3.86
CA THR A 33 -0.35 -8.26 4.09
C THR A 33 -1.65 -8.91 4.54
N HIS A 34 -1.88 -10.15 4.14
CA HIS A 34 -3.07 -10.91 4.51
C HIS A 34 -2.71 -12.27 5.11
N GLY A 35 -3.55 -12.72 6.04
CA GLY A 35 -3.65 -14.09 6.49
C GLY A 35 -4.96 -14.68 5.99
N GLU A 36 -4.92 -15.94 5.56
CA GLU A 36 -6.08 -16.69 5.10
C GLU A 36 -6.08 -18.07 5.74
N ALA A 37 -7.26 -18.49 6.19
CA ALA A 37 -7.53 -19.83 6.68
C ALA A 37 -8.74 -20.39 5.92
N ARG A 38 -8.68 -21.68 5.57
CA ARG A 38 -9.75 -22.35 4.84
C ARG A 38 -9.97 -23.77 5.33
N ILE A 39 -11.21 -24.23 5.27
CA ILE A 39 -11.61 -25.61 5.51
C ILE A 39 -12.42 -26.11 4.32
N ARG A 40 -12.21 -27.38 3.95
CA ARG A 40 -12.98 -28.07 2.92
C ARG A 40 -13.63 -29.31 3.50
N GLU A 41 -14.92 -29.45 3.25
CA GLU A 41 -15.74 -30.54 3.78
C GLU A 41 -16.49 -31.22 2.62
N PRO A 42 -16.24 -32.51 2.34
CA PRO A 42 -17.05 -33.25 1.39
C PRO A 42 -18.43 -33.53 2.01
N LEU A 43 -19.49 -33.09 1.34
CA LEU A 43 -20.86 -33.31 1.84
C LEU A 43 -21.41 -34.70 1.48
N GLY A 44 -20.83 -35.36 0.48
CA GLY A 44 -21.32 -36.63 -0.08
C GLY A 44 -21.45 -37.78 0.92
N ASP A 45 -20.65 -37.76 2.00
CA ASP A 45 -20.66 -38.80 3.03
C ASP A 45 -21.74 -38.57 4.11
N THR A 46 -22.21 -37.32 4.23
CA THR A 46 -23.14 -36.89 5.29
C THR A 46 -24.53 -36.55 4.77
N VAL A 47 -24.65 -36.17 3.50
CA VAL A 47 -25.89 -35.69 2.89
C VAL A 47 -26.32 -36.64 1.78
N GLY A 48 -27.61 -36.97 1.75
CA GLY A 48 -28.18 -37.86 0.75
C GLY A 48 -28.10 -37.26 -0.65
N LEU A 49 -27.75 -38.11 -1.64
CA LEU A 49 -27.64 -37.71 -3.05
C LEU A 49 -28.87 -36.95 -3.61
N PRO A 50 -30.13 -37.32 -3.27
CA PRO A 50 -31.29 -36.55 -3.73
C PRO A 50 -31.26 -35.08 -3.28
N ALA A 51 -30.87 -34.80 -2.04
CA ALA A 51 -30.77 -33.44 -1.52
C ALA A 51 -29.60 -32.69 -2.17
N LEU A 52 -28.43 -33.33 -2.33
CA LEU A 52 -27.29 -32.71 -3.02
C LEU A 52 -27.58 -32.38 -4.49
N THR A 53 -28.45 -33.18 -5.14
CA THR A 53 -28.92 -32.90 -6.52
C THR A 53 -29.86 -31.70 -6.57
N ALA A 54 -30.72 -31.54 -5.55
CA ALA A 54 -31.66 -30.42 -5.47
C ALA A 54 -31.00 -29.11 -5.01
N LEU A 55 -29.93 -29.19 -4.23
CA LEU A 55 -29.27 -28.05 -3.58
C LEU A 55 -28.90 -26.90 -4.53
N PRO A 56 -28.31 -27.11 -5.72
CA PRO A 56 -27.99 -26.00 -6.64
C PRO A 56 -29.20 -25.14 -7.01
N ALA A 57 -30.37 -25.75 -7.20
CA ALA A 57 -31.61 -25.04 -7.51
C ALA A 57 -32.15 -24.26 -6.30
N VAL A 58 -31.82 -24.69 -5.07
CA VAL A 58 -32.10 -23.94 -3.85
C VAL A 58 -31.15 -22.76 -3.72
N LEU A 59 -29.85 -22.98 -3.87
CA LEU A 59 -28.85 -21.91 -3.76
C LEU A 59 -29.09 -20.82 -4.80
N ALA A 60 -29.42 -21.18 -6.05
CA ALA A 60 -29.70 -20.21 -7.13
C ALA A 60 -30.86 -19.25 -6.84
N ARG A 61 -31.80 -19.61 -5.95
CA ARG A 61 -32.93 -18.76 -5.56
C ARG A 61 -32.80 -18.18 -4.14
N THR A 62 -31.77 -18.61 -3.40
CA THR A 62 -31.55 -18.14 -2.02
C THR A 62 -30.81 -16.81 -2.06
N GLN A 63 -31.34 -15.79 -1.39
CA GLN A 63 -30.71 -14.47 -1.35
C GLN A 63 -29.28 -14.54 -0.80
N GLY A 64 -28.36 -13.82 -1.44
CA GLY A 64 -26.94 -13.73 -1.04
C GLY A 64 -26.04 -14.81 -1.63
N TRP A 65 -26.61 -15.87 -2.19
CA TRP A 65 -25.86 -16.84 -2.98
C TRP A 65 -25.78 -16.38 -4.43
N GLU A 66 -24.56 -16.41 -4.98
CA GLU A 66 -24.28 -16.06 -6.36
C GLU A 66 -23.62 -17.24 -7.06
N GLN A 67 -24.11 -17.57 -8.26
CA GLN A 67 -23.48 -18.59 -9.10
C GLN A 67 -22.44 -17.92 -9.99
N GLY A 68 -21.19 -18.36 -9.87
CA GLY A 68 -20.10 -17.92 -10.75
C GLY A 68 -20.18 -18.56 -12.14
N GLU A 69 -19.43 -18.00 -13.09
CA GLU A 69 -19.27 -18.58 -14.44
C GLU A 69 -18.65 -19.99 -14.41
N ASP A 70 -17.91 -20.30 -13.35
CA ASP A 70 -17.33 -21.62 -13.09
C ASP A 70 -18.33 -22.63 -12.50
N GLY A 71 -19.59 -22.23 -12.31
CA GLY A 71 -20.65 -23.08 -11.77
C GLY A 71 -20.62 -23.24 -10.25
N LEU A 72 -19.67 -22.61 -9.56
CA LEU A 72 -19.58 -22.62 -8.10
C LEU A 72 -20.55 -21.60 -7.50
N PHE A 73 -21.18 -21.98 -6.39
CA PHE A 73 -22.07 -21.10 -5.63
C PHE A 73 -21.30 -20.44 -4.50
N ARG A 74 -21.35 -19.11 -4.41
CA ARG A 74 -20.59 -18.32 -3.44
C ARG A 74 -21.53 -17.48 -2.59
N HIS A 75 -21.20 -17.34 -1.31
CA HIS A 75 -21.85 -16.38 -0.45
C HIS A 75 -20.80 -15.66 0.39
N VAL A 76 -20.82 -14.33 0.36
CA VAL A 76 -19.90 -13.48 1.13
C VAL A 76 -20.43 -13.35 2.56
N LEU A 77 -19.53 -13.49 3.53
CA LEU A 77 -19.82 -13.36 4.96
C LEU A 77 -18.96 -12.25 5.55
N HIS A 78 -19.28 -11.81 6.76
CA HIS A 78 -18.42 -10.85 7.44
C HIS A 78 -17.07 -11.51 7.80
N GLY A 79 -15.99 -11.06 7.14
CA GLY A 79 -14.64 -11.58 7.38
C GLY A 79 -14.31 -12.89 6.64
N GLY A 80 -15.16 -13.35 5.72
CA GLY A 80 -14.93 -14.58 4.99
C GLY A 80 -15.93 -14.86 3.87
N SER A 81 -15.91 -16.09 3.36
CA SER A 81 -16.85 -16.56 2.36
C SER A 81 -17.08 -18.05 2.46
N ILE A 82 -18.20 -18.49 1.89
CA ILE A 82 -18.52 -19.90 1.70
C ILE A 82 -18.72 -20.17 0.22
N VAL A 83 -18.17 -21.29 -0.25
CA VAL A 83 -18.23 -21.73 -1.64
C VAL A 83 -18.71 -23.18 -1.66
N TYR A 84 -19.74 -23.46 -2.45
CA TYR A 84 -20.21 -24.81 -2.70
C TYR A 84 -19.96 -25.18 -4.16
N ASP A 85 -19.33 -26.34 -4.38
CA ASP A 85 -19.13 -26.93 -5.69
C ASP A 85 -20.13 -28.06 -5.94
N PRO A 86 -21.09 -27.88 -6.87
CA PRO A 86 -22.04 -28.95 -7.21
C PRO A 86 -21.41 -30.19 -7.85
N ALA A 87 -20.30 -30.04 -8.55
CA ALA A 87 -19.65 -31.13 -9.29
C ALA A 87 -18.93 -32.08 -8.33
N THR A 88 -18.19 -31.51 -7.37
CA THR A 88 -17.44 -32.29 -6.36
C THR A 88 -18.22 -32.51 -5.07
N ARG A 89 -19.30 -31.74 -4.85
CA ARG A 89 -20.13 -31.71 -3.62
C ARG A 89 -19.32 -31.32 -2.39
N GLU A 90 -18.31 -30.48 -2.60
CA GLU A 90 -17.49 -29.94 -1.53
C GLU A 90 -17.99 -28.56 -1.10
N LEU A 91 -17.91 -28.34 0.21
CA LEU A 91 -18.08 -27.03 0.82
C LEU A 91 -16.71 -26.49 1.21
N GLU A 92 -16.35 -25.32 0.71
CA GLU A 92 -15.20 -24.56 1.16
C GLU A 92 -15.67 -23.37 1.99
N ILE A 93 -15.10 -23.20 3.18
CA ILE A 93 -15.30 -22.00 4.01
C ILE A 93 -13.93 -21.36 4.17
N SER A 94 -13.85 -20.04 3.91
CA SER A 94 -12.62 -19.27 4.01
C SER A 94 -12.81 -18.05 4.91
N ALA A 95 -11.76 -17.67 5.62
CA ALA A 95 -11.67 -16.42 6.38
C ALA A 95 -10.39 -15.70 6.01
N ARG A 96 -10.46 -14.37 5.87
CA ARG A 96 -9.33 -13.53 5.47
C ARG A 96 -9.22 -12.31 6.37
N VAL A 97 -8.02 -12.07 6.90
CA VAL A 97 -7.69 -10.89 7.70
C VAL A 97 -6.54 -10.17 7.00
N ALA A 98 -6.64 -8.85 6.88
CA ALA A 98 -5.62 -8.01 6.25
C ALA A 98 -5.12 -6.93 7.21
N ALA A 99 -3.88 -6.53 7.06
CA ALA A 99 -3.31 -5.38 7.76
C ALA A 99 -2.28 -4.65 6.89
N THR A 100 -2.20 -3.34 7.06
CA THR A 100 -1.14 -2.51 6.49
C THR A 100 0.15 -2.70 7.27
N VAL A 101 1.25 -2.91 6.55
CA VAL A 101 2.61 -3.01 7.09
C VAL A 101 3.41 -1.85 6.54
N THR A 102 4.14 -1.16 7.42
CA THR A 102 5.04 -0.07 7.07
C THR A 102 6.42 -0.35 7.65
N ALA A 103 7.45 -0.21 6.83
CA ALA A 103 8.85 -0.34 7.24
C ALA A 103 9.71 0.71 6.56
N SER A 104 10.83 1.09 7.19
CA SER A 104 11.77 2.07 6.65
C SER A 104 13.19 1.55 6.65
N GLY A 105 13.93 1.88 5.59
CA GLY A 105 15.37 1.68 5.47
C GLY A 105 16.09 3.01 5.50
N GLU A 106 17.19 3.07 6.22
CA GLU A 106 18.03 4.27 6.33
C GLU A 106 19.47 3.93 5.93
N ALA A 107 20.10 4.79 5.14
CA ALA A 107 21.50 4.70 4.76
C ALA A 107 22.18 6.05 5.00
N ALA A 108 23.45 6.03 5.38
CA ALA A 108 24.24 7.20 5.69
C ALA A 108 25.66 7.02 5.15
N THR A 109 26.26 8.11 4.69
CA THR A 109 27.68 8.16 4.32
C THR A 109 28.27 9.50 4.73
N VAL A 110 29.60 9.55 4.80
CA VAL A 110 30.35 10.77 5.05
C VAL A 110 30.93 11.25 3.74
N VAL A 111 30.59 12.48 3.35
CA VAL A 111 31.13 13.16 2.19
C VAL A 111 32.26 14.06 2.64
N GLN A 112 33.42 13.89 2.02
CA GLN A 112 34.57 14.76 2.20
C GLN A 112 34.87 15.46 0.87
N ALA A 113 35.09 16.77 0.91
CA ALA A 113 35.55 17.50 -0.25
C ALA A 113 36.53 18.61 0.12
N GLU A 114 37.39 18.92 -0.85
CA GLU A 114 38.40 19.96 -0.77
C GLU A 114 38.24 20.87 -1.99
N VAL A 115 38.20 22.17 -1.73
CA VAL A 115 38.12 23.22 -2.75
C VAL A 115 39.45 23.94 -2.75
N ASN A 116 40.19 23.83 -3.86
CA ASN A 116 41.42 24.54 -4.14
C ASN A 116 41.24 25.29 -5.46
N ASP A 117 40.80 26.55 -5.40
CA ASP A 117 40.40 27.34 -6.56
C ASP A 117 40.76 28.82 -6.37
N THR A 118 40.51 29.63 -7.39
CA THR A 118 40.72 31.07 -7.37
C THR A 118 39.40 31.77 -7.66
N VAL A 119 38.93 32.62 -6.73
CA VAL A 119 37.72 33.42 -6.90
C VAL A 119 38.07 34.83 -7.34
N GLU A 120 37.26 35.36 -8.25
CA GLU A 120 37.44 36.69 -8.80
C GLU A 120 36.13 37.46 -8.70
N ALA A 121 36.22 38.74 -8.33
CA ALA A 121 35.09 39.64 -8.33
C ALA A 121 35.49 41.07 -8.71
N GLU A 122 34.48 41.86 -9.08
CA GLU A 122 34.59 43.28 -9.39
C GLU A 122 33.63 44.05 -8.47
N GLY A 123 34.10 45.15 -7.89
CA GLY A 123 33.28 46.11 -7.18
C GLY A 123 33.18 47.42 -7.95
N VAL A 124 32.01 48.06 -7.87
CA VAL A 124 31.71 49.29 -8.62
C VAL A 124 31.24 50.38 -7.67
N GLY A 125 31.82 51.57 -7.79
CA GLY A 125 31.33 52.78 -7.11
C GLY A 125 31.10 53.92 -8.10
N THR A 126 30.25 54.88 -7.74
CA THR A 126 29.77 55.92 -8.67
C THR A 126 29.95 57.33 -8.10
N TYR A 127 30.47 58.27 -8.92
CA TYR A 127 30.61 59.69 -8.55
C TYR A 127 30.13 60.64 -9.66
N TYR A 128 29.99 61.93 -9.33
CA TYR A 128 29.65 63.00 -10.28
C TYR A 128 30.75 64.08 -10.30
N ASP A 129 31.09 64.60 -11.48
CA ASP A 129 32.15 65.62 -11.65
C ASP A 129 31.87 66.95 -10.93
N ASP A 130 30.60 67.26 -10.69
CA ASP A 130 30.15 68.47 -9.99
C ASP A 130 29.99 68.25 -8.47
N ASN A 131 30.46 67.12 -7.94
CA ASN A 131 30.30 66.71 -6.53
C ASN A 131 28.82 66.74 -6.09
N TRP A 132 27.90 66.47 -7.02
CA TRP A 132 26.47 66.48 -6.75
C TRP A 132 26.11 65.49 -5.65
N GLY A 133 25.42 65.97 -4.62
CA GLY A 133 25.05 65.16 -3.45
C GLY A 133 26.21 64.79 -2.52
N GLY A 134 27.39 65.40 -2.68
CA GLY A 134 28.58 65.10 -1.88
C GLY A 134 29.30 63.81 -2.28
N LEU A 135 28.98 63.24 -3.45
CA LEU A 135 29.60 62.01 -3.95
C LEU A 135 30.86 62.33 -4.74
N THR A 136 32.01 62.14 -4.11
CA THR A 136 33.33 62.38 -4.71
C THR A 136 33.94 61.10 -5.30
N GLU A 137 35.00 61.25 -6.09
CA GLU A 137 35.77 60.11 -6.61
C GLU A 137 36.38 59.25 -5.47
N GLU A 138 36.73 59.87 -4.34
CA GLU A 138 37.21 59.16 -3.15
C GLU A 138 36.10 58.29 -2.54
N ASP A 139 34.89 58.82 -2.42
CA ASP A 139 33.71 58.06 -1.94
C ASP A 139 33.40 56.88 -2.88
N ALA A 140 33.43 57.11 -4.20
CA ALA A 140 33.21 56.06 -5.19
C ALA A 140 34.31 54.98 -5.16
N THR A 141 35.55 55.36 -4.85
CA THR A 141 36.64 54.39 -4.68
C THR A 141 36.42 53.54 -3.44
N GLN A 142 36.04 54.16 -2.31
CA GLN A 142 35.72 53.44 -1.08
C GLN A 142 34.50 52.51 -1.27
N GLU A 143 33.45 52.99 -1.95
CA GLU A 143 32.28 52.20 -2.32
C GLU A 143 32.68 51.00 -3.18
N ALA A 144 33.49 51.21 -4.23
CA ALA A 144 33.97 50.13 -5.10
C ALA A 144 34.75 49.07 -4.32
N HIS A 145 35.57 49.45 -3.33
CA HIS A 145 36.28 48.50 -2.47
C HIS A 145 35.33 47.72 -1.54
N GLN A 146 34.33 48.38 -0.95
CA GLN A 146 33.34 47.70 -0.10
C GLN A 146 32.45 46.75 -0.91
N ASP A 147 32.06 47.14 -2.12
CA ASP A 147 31.31 46.31 -3.05
C ASP A 147 32.14 45.10 -3.50
N LEU A 148 33.42 45.30 -3.80
CA LEU A 148 34.36 44.23 -4.13
C LEU A 148 34.49 43.19 -3.01
N GLU A 149 34.65 43.60 -1.75
CA GLU A 149 34.75 42.65 -0.63
C GLU A 149 33.45 41.87 -0.42
N ARG A 150 32.28 42.52 -0.60
CA ARG A 150 30.98 41.81 -0.59
C ARG A 150 30.87 40.83 -1.74
N ALA A 151 31.28 41.22 -2.95
CA ALA A 151 31.24 40.37 -4.13
C ALA A 151 32.22 39.17 -4.02
N LEU A 152 33.42 39.37 -3.47
CA LEU A 152 34.36 38.27 -3.18
C LEU A 152 33.81 37.30 -2.13
N ALA A 153 33.16 37.81 -1.07
CA ALA A 153 32.55 36.96 -0.05
C ALA A 153 31.41 36.12 -0.62
N ALA A 154 30.56 36.72 -1.46
CA ALA A 154 29.50 36.01 -2.17
C ALA A 154 30.05 34.95 -3.13
N ALA A 155 31.01 35.31 -3.99
CA ALA A 155 31.63 34.39 -4.95
C ALA A 155 32.31 33.19 -4.25
N ARG A 156 32.94 33.43 -3.08
CA ARG A 156 33.47 32.36 -2.24
C ARG A 156 32.38 31.43 -1.74
N GLN A 157 31.29 31.97 -1.21
CA GLN A 157 30.18 31.17 -0.69
C GLN A 157 29.51 30.35 -1.78
N ASP A 158 29.22 30.96 -2.93
CA ASP A 158 28.64 30.28 -4.10
C ASP A 158 29.52 29.12 -4.56
N ARG A 159 30.85 29.29 -4.57
CA ARG A 159 31.77 28.22 -4.96
C ARG A 159 31.77 27.06 -3.96
N LEU A 160 31.73 27.36 -2.66
CA LEU A 160 31.66 26.34 -1.61
C LEU A 160 30.33 25.57 -1.65
N ASP A 161 29.22 26.26 -1.88
CA ASP A 161 27.89 25.66 -1.95
C ASP A 161 27.74 24.79 -3.22
N GLU A 162 28.32 25.21 -4.34
CA GLU A 162 28.36 24.40 -5.57
C GLU A 162 29.14 23.10 -5.37
N GLU A 163 30.34 23.18 -4.78
CA GLU A 163 31.16 21.99 -4.50
C GLU A 163 30.49 21.06 -3.50
N ARG A 164 29.77 21.61 -2.51
CA ARG A 164 28.92 20.83 -1.61
C ARG A 164 27.83 20.09 -2.37
N ARG A 165 27.08 20.79 -3.22
CA ARG A 165 26.02 20.17 -4.03
C ARG A 165 26.57 19.04 -4.91
N LEU A 166 27.67 19.29 -5.62
CA LEU A 166 28.29 18.28 -6.50
C LEU A 166 28.81 17.06 -5.73
N ALA A 167 29.31 17.26 -4.51
CA ALA A 167 29.78 16.16 -3.67
C ALA A 167 28.61 15.33 -3.11
N GLU A 168 27.49 15.98 -2.73
CA GLU A 168 26.28 15.29 -2.31
C GLU A 168 25.61 14.53 -3.48
N GLU A 169 25.53 15.12 -4.67
CA GLU A 169 24.93 14.51 -5.86
C GLU A 169 25.66 13.23 -6.29
N ARG A 170 27.00 13.21 -6.18
CA ARG A 170 27.82 12.01 -6.47
C ARG A 170 27.45 10.81 -5.61
N GLU A 171 27.13 11.04 -4.34
CA GLU A 171 26.82 9.98 -3.38
C GLU A 171 25.32 9.67 -3.28
N SER A 172 24.44 10.62 -3.67
CA SER A 172 22.99 10.50 -3.46
C SER A 172 22.40 9.24 -4.11
N GLY A 173 22.80 8.92 -5.34
CA GLY A 173 22.27 7.75 -6.05
C GLY A 173 22.51 6.43 -5.30
N ALA A 174 23.76 6.22 -4.85
CA ALA A 174 24.12 5.02 -4.10
C ALA A 174 23.44 4.95 -2.72
N LEU A 175 23.28 6.09 -2.04
CA LEU A 175 22.56 6.17 -0.77
C LEU A 175 21.08 5.85 -0.91
N ASP A 176 20.43 6.37 -1.96
CA ASP A 176 19.02 6.13 -2.23
C ASP A 176 18.77 4.65 -2.54
N GLU A 177 19.63 4.02 -3.34
CA GLU A 177 19.61 2.58 -3.61
C GLU A 177 19.82 1.76 -2.33
N GLN A 178 20.79 2.12 -1.48
CA GLN A 178 21.04 1.42 -0.22
C GLN A 178 19.88 1.57 0.77
N ALA A 179 19.33 2.77 0.93
CA ALA A 179 18.17 3.03 1.77
C ALA A 179 16.96 2.25 1.26
N GLY A 180 16.75 2.22 -0.06
CA GLY A 180 15.73 1.42 -0.74
C GLY A 180 15.86 -0.07 -0.45
N ALA A 181 17.03 -0.66 -0.69
CA ALA A 181 17.28 -2.08 -0.44
C ALA A 181 17.15 -2.46 1.06
N ARG A 182 17.48 -1.54 1.98
CA ARG A 182 17.23 -1.73 3.42
C ARG A 182 15.73 -1.68 3.72
N ALA A 183 14.98 -0.76 3.10
CA ALA A 183 13.55 -0.62 3.29
C ALA A 183 12.79 -1.85 2.75
N ASP A 184 13.19 -2.36 1.60
CA ASP A 184 12.59 -3.55 0.99
C ASP A 184 12.82 -4.80 1.87
N ARG A 185 14.05 -5.01 2.35
CA ARG A 185 14.33 -6.12 3.29
C ARG A 185 13.56 -6.00 4.60
N ALA A 186 13.51 -4.79 5.17
CA ALA A 186 12.76 -4.54 6.40
C ALA A 186 11.26 -4.76 6.20
N TYR A 187 10.72 -4.34 5.05
CA TYR A 187 9.33 -4.55 4.68
C TYR A 187 9.01 -6.04 4.51
N SER A 188 9.81 -6.80 3.77
CA SER A 188 9.59 -8.24 3.57
C SER A 188 9.61 -8.99 4.91
N ALA A 189 10.58 -8.71 5.78
CA ALA A 189 10.65 -9.34 7.10
C ALA A 189 9.44 -8.98 7.99
N ALA A 190 9.02 -7.71 7.99
CA ALA A 190 7.84 -7.26 8.74
C ALA A 190 6.54 -7.86 8.18
N ALA A 191 6.42 -7.96 6.86
CA ALA A 191 5.27 -8.55 6.19
C ALA A 191 5.17 -10.06 6.49
N GLU A 192 6.28 -10.80 6.44
CA GLU A 192 6.29 -12.24 6.78
C GLU A 192 5.91 -12.48 8.25
N ALA A 193 6.49 -11.72 9.18
CA ALA A 193 6.13 -11.80 10.60
C ALA A 193 4.64 -11.51 10.80
N ARG A 194 4.13 -10.44 10.17
CA ARG A 194 2.72 -10.05 10.27
C ARG A 194 1.80 -11.07 9.60
N ALA A 195 2.21 -11.71 8.51
CA ALA A 195 1.43 -12.75 7.84
C ALA A 195 1.17 -13.96 8.76
N GLY A 196 2.15 -14.33 9.60
CA GLY A 196 1.98 -15.39 10.59
C GLY A 196 0.89 -15.06 11.62
N GLU A 197 0.94 -13.84 12.17
CA GLU A 197 -0.07 -13.35 13.12
C GLU A 197 -1.46 -13.25 12.48
N LEU A 198 -1.54 -12.75 11.25
CA LEU A 198 -2.80 -12.64 10.52
C LEU A 198 -3.38 -14.01 10.16
N ARG A 199 -2.54 -15.03 9.91
CA ARG A 199 -3.02 -16.40 9.67
C ARG A 199 -3.64 -16.99 10.93
N ALA A 200 -3.01 -16.82 12.09
CA ALA A 200 -3.60 -17.24 13.36
C ALA A 200 -4.95 -16.52 13.63
N ALA A 201 -5.01 -15.21 13.37
CA ALA A 201 -6.26 -14.46 13.48
C ALA A 201 -7.33 -14.93 12.47
N ALA A 202 -6.93 -15.31 11.26
CA ALA A 202 -7.83 -15.88 10.25
C ALA A 202 -8.35 -17.27 10.67
N GLU A 203 -7.54 -18.10 11.34
CA GLU A 203 -7.97 -19.39 11.90
C GLU A 203 -9.02 -19.22 13.01
N GLU A 204 -8.82 -18.25 13.90
CA GLU A 204 -9.82 -17.90 14.92
C GLU A 204 -11.13 -17.40 14.29
N LEU A 205 -11.02 -16.52 13.29
CA LEU A 205 -12.16 -15.98 12.55
C LEU A 205 -12.89 -17.08 11.75
N LEU A 206 -12.16 -18.06 11.21
CA LEU A 206 -12.72 -19.18 10.45
C LEU A 206 -13.71 -19.99 11.30
N LEU A 207 -13.53 -20.09 12.62
CA LEU A 207 -14.49 -20.76 13.48
C LEU A 207 -15.85 -20.03 13.50
N ALA A 208 -15.83 -18.70 13.63
CA ALA A 208 -17.04 -17.88 13.64
C ALA A 208 -17.73 -17.89 12.26
N VAL A 209 -16.97 -17.62 11.20
CA VAL A 209 -17.44 -17.68 9.81
C VAL A 209 -17.96 -19.09 9.49
N GLY A 210 -17.31 -20.12 10.01
CA GLY A 210 -17.70 -21.52 9.84
C GLY A 210 -19.03 -21.87 10.48
N VAL A 211 -19.37 -21.29 11.64
CA VAL A 211 -20.69 -21.48 12.26
C VAL A 211 -21.77 -20.79 11.43
N GLU A 212 -21.54 -19.53 11.03
CA GLU A 212 -22.48 -18.78 10.20
C GLU A 212 -22.72 -19.45 8.84
N GLY A 213 -21.64 -19.80 8.14
CA GLY A 213 -21.66 -20.45 6.84
C GLY A 213 -22.37 -21.80 6.86
N ARG A 214 -22.06 -22.67 7.84
CA ARG A 214 -22.75 -23.96 7.97
C ARG A 214 -24.23 -23.78 8.30
N ASN A 215 -24.60 -22.80 9.13
CA ASN A 215 -26.01 -22.52 9.40
C ASN A 215 -26.78 -22.06 8.15
N LEU A 216 -26.16 -21.23 7.30
CA LEU A 216 -26.74 -20.85 6.01
C LEU A 216 -26.91 -22.05 5.09
N LEU A 217 -25.88 -22.89 4.97
CA LEU A 217 -25.96 -24.11 4.17
C LEU A 217 -27.02 -25.09 4.71
N HIS A 218 -27.11 -25.28 6.03
CA HIS A 218 -28.09 -26.18 6.64
C HIS A 218 -29.53 -25.76 6.33
N ARG A 219 -29.82 -24.46 6.29
CA ARG A 219 -31.15 -23.96 5.87
C ARG A 219 -31.42 -24.31 4.39
N ALA A 220 -30.45 -24.07 3.51
CA ALA A 220 -30.57 -24.43 2.10
C ALA A 220 -30.69 -25.96 1.91
N LEU A 221 -29.98 -26.75 2.71
CA LEU A 221 -30.09 -28.21 2.71
C LEU A 221 -31.47 -28.69 3.17
N ALA A 222 -32.06 -28.09 4.20
CA ALA A 222 -33.41 -28.43 4.64
C ALA A 222 -34.44 -28.21 3.52
N GLU A 223 -34.35 -27.08 2.80
CA GLU A 223 -35.14 -26.84 1.60
C GLU A 223 -34.84 -27.84 0.46
N ALA A 224 -33.57 -28.22 0.27
CA ALA A 224 -33.20 -29.20 -0.74
C ALA A 224 -33.76 -30.60 -0.43
N TYR A 225 -33.75 -30.99 0.85
CA TYR A 225 -34.39 -32.22 1.32
C TYR A 225 -35.89 -32.19 1.09
N ARG A 226 -36.55 -31.06 1.38
CA ARG A 226 -37.97 -30.85 1.05
C ARG A 226 -38.22 -31.07 -0.44
N ASP A 227 -37.50 -30.36 -1.29
CA ASP A 227 -37.68 -30.45 -2.74
C ASP A 227 -37.44 -31.87 -3.26
N ALA A 228 -36.42 -32.57 -2.73
CA ALA A 228 -36.12 -33.95 -3.08
C ALA A 228 -37.22 -34.94 -2.67
N LEU A 229 -37.77 -34.81 -1.45
CA LEU A 229 -38.86 -35.66 -0.96
C LEU A 229 -40.16 -35.44 -1.75
N LEU A 230 -40.49 -34.19 -2.06
CA LEU A 230 -41.66 -33.86 -2.89
C LEU A 230 -41.50 -34.38 -4.32
N ALA A 231 -40.30 -34.28 -4.90
CA ALA A 231 -40.02 -34.85 -6.22
C ALA A 231 -40.16 -36.37 -6.21
N TYR A 232 -39.65 -37.05 -5.18
CA TYR A 232 -39.80 -38.49 -5.00
C TYR A 232 -41.28 -38.91 -4.88
N ALA A 233 -42.07 -38.23 -4.05
CA ALA A 233 -43.48 -38.52 -3.87
C ALA A 233 -44.26 -38.38 -5.19
N ARG A 234 -44.01 -37.29 -5.93
CA ARG A 234 -44.63 -37.06 -7.25
C ARG A 234 -44.25 -38.12 -8.27
N LEU A 235 -42.98 -38.53 -8.32
CA LEU A 235 -42.51 -39.58 -9.22
C LEU A 235 -43.21 -40.92 -8.96
N ARG A 236 -43.55 -41.20 -7.71
CA ARG A 236 -44.27 -42.41 -7.29
C ARG A 236 -45.80 -42.30 -7.37
N GLY A 237 -46.32 -41.22 -7.98
CA GLY A 237 -47.75 -41.03 -8.16
C GLY A 237 -48.49 -40.80 -6.85
N ALA A 238 -47.84 -40.16 -5.87
CA ALA A 238 -48.43 -39.92 -4.57
C ALA A 238 -49.70 -39.05 -4.66
N GLU A 239 -50.69 -39.38 -3.84
CA GLU A 239 -51.93 -38.63 -3.69
C GLU A 239 -51.97 -37.91 -2.34
N ARG A 240 -52.80 -36.86 -2.23
CA ARG A 240 -53.00 -36.08 -0.99
C ARG A 240 -51.69 -35.57 -0.37
N LEU A 241 -50.84 -34.97 -1.20
CA LEU A 241 -49.58 -34.36 -0.76
C LEU A 241 -49.84 -33.09 0.07
N ASN A 242 -49.68 -33.20 1.39
CA ASN A 242 -49.75 -32.09 2.32
C ASN A 242 -48.33 -31.75 2.82
N VAL A 243 -48.01 -30.46 2.82
CA VAL A 243 -46.75 -29.95 3.34
C VAL A 243 -47.08 -28.87 4.36
N SER A 244 -46.66 -29.08 5.60
CA SER A 244 -46.79 -28.09 6.66
C SER A 244 -45.42 -27.84 7.30
N GLU A 245 -45.23 -26.64 7.83
CA GLU A 245 -44.02 -26.28 8.57
C GLU A 245 -44.47 -25.62 9.87
N THR A 246 -44.15 -26.26 11.01
CA THR A 246 -44.52 -25.79 12.35
C THR A 246 -43.30 -25.90 13.26
N ASP A 247 -42.94 -24.81 13.95
CA ASP A 247 -41.81 -24.75 14.89
C ASP A 247 -40.46 -25.28 14.34
N GLY A 248 -40.19 -25.05 13.05
CA GLY A 248 -38.97 -25.51 12.38
C GLY A 248 -38.96 -27.00 12.04
N VAL A 249 -40.09 -27.69 12.23
CA VAL A 249 -40.31 -29.06 11.78
C VAL A 249 -41.08 -29.03 10.46
N LEU A 250 -40.49 -29.63 9.43
CA LEU A 250 -41.14 -29.84 8.15
C LEU A 250 -41.90 -31.18 8.17
N GLU A 251 -43.22 -31.11 8.03
CA GLU A 251 -44.08 -32.28 7.94
C GLU A 251 -44.55 -32.45 6.48
N ILE A 252 -44.26 -33.61 5.89
CA ILE A 252 -44.69 -33.97 4.55
C ILE A 252 -45.51 -35.26 4.65
N GLU A 253 -46.81 -35.15 4.42
CA GLU A 253 -47.73 -36.30 4.37
C GLU A 253 -48.13 -36.58 2.91
N PHE A 254 -48.09 -37.86 2.52
CA PHE A 254 -48.59 -38.30 1.22
C PHE A 254 -48.93 -39.78 1.22
N ASP A 255 -49.92 -40.15 0.41
CA ASP A 255 -50.31 -41.54 0.20
C ASP A 255 -49.60 -42.11 -1.03
N LEU A 256 -48.92 -43.24 -0.88
CA LEU A 256 -48.33 -43.99 -1.99
C LEU A 256 -49.30 -45.08 -2.45
N ARG A 257 -49.53 -45.15 -3.77
CA ARG A 257 -50.13 -46.35 -4.38
C ARG A 257 -49.07 -47.45 -4.38
N LEU A 258 -49.29 -48.50 -3.57
CA LEU A 258 -48.49 -49.73 -3.58
C LEU A 258 -48.69 -50.52 -4.87
#